data_AF-A0A4R7NMH8-F1
#
_entry.id   AF-A0A4R7NMH8-F1
#
_cell.length_a   1.000
_cell.length_b   1.000
_cell.length_c   1.000
_cell.angle_alpha   90.00
_cell.angle_beta   90.00
_cell.angle_gamma   90.00
#
_symmetry.space_group_name_H-M   'P 1'
#
loop_
_entity.id
_entity.type
_entity.pdbx_description
1 polymer ?
#
loop_
_entity_poly.entity_id
_entity_poly.type
_entity_poly.pdbx_seq_one_letter_code
_entity_poly.pdbx_strand_id
1 'polypeptide(L)'
;MTATPKRFIAGAICPRCAAMDRIRAWEQNGIRYRECVSCDYLEQLAIDENGFATDLPTRVNQPREEDTSDDIQTVRLVDPSDGKTH
;
A
#
# COMPACT_ATOMS: atom_id res chain seq x y z
N MET A 1 -11.10 -11.23 26.34
CA MET A 1 -9.94 -11.52 25.46
C MET A 1 -10.48 -11.73 24.06
N THR A 2 -10.46 -10.69 23.22
CA THR A 2 -10.96 -10.78 21.84
C THR A 2 -9.94 -11.52 20.99
N ALA A 3 -10.25 -12.76 20.61
CA ALA A 3 -9.39 -13.53 19.72
C ALA A 3 -9.39 -12.89 18.32
N THR A 4 -8.21 -12.57 17.79
CA THR A 4 -8.07 -12.07 16.41
C THR A 4 -8.53 -13.15 15.44
N PRO A 5 -9.56 -12.90 14.61
CA PRO A 5 -10.05 -13.90 13.66
C PRO A 5 -8.99 -14.18 12.58
N LYS A 6 -8.78 -15.46 12.26
CA LYS A 6 -7.93 -15.87 11.14
C LYS A 6 -8.60 -15.49 9.82
N ARG A 7 -7.83 -14.88 8.89
CA ARG A 7 -8.32 -14.43 7.58
C ARG A 7 -7.56 -15.10 6.45
N PHE A 8 -8.22 -15.43 5.36
CA PHE A 8 -7.55 -15.94 4.16
C PHE A 8 -6.82 -14.82 3.41
N ILE A 9 -5.71 -15.16 2.77
CA ILE A 9 -4.96 -14.26 1.88
C ILE A 9 -5.28 -14.64 0.43
N ALA A 10 -6.01 -13.77 -0.28
CA ALA A 10 -6.32 -13.96 -1.69
C ALA A 10 -5.06 -13.82 -2.55
N GLY A 11 -4.91 -14.69 -3.55
CA GLY A 11 -3.77 -14.77 -4.46
C GLY A 11 -2.50 -15.39 -3.85
N ALA A 12 -2.51 -15.76 -2.56
CA ALA A 12 -1.33 -16.32 -1.93
C ALA A 12 -1.11 -17.78 -2.33
N ILE A 13 0.11 -18.10 -2.75
CA ILE A 13 0.56 -19.46 -3.06
C ILE A 13 1.32 -20.00 -1.84
N CYS A 14 0.94 -21.20 -1.37
CA CYS A 14 1.64 -21.85 -0.28
C CYS A 14 3.09 -22.19 -0.68
N PRO A 15 4.12 -21.76 0.08
CA PRO A 15 5.52 -22.04 -0.26
C PRO A 15 5.88 -23.53 -0.11
N ARG A 16 5.09 -24.30 0.66
CA ARG A 16 5.34 -25.73 0.90
C ARG A 16 4.74 -26.64 -0.16
N CYS A 17 3.49 -26.39 -0.57
CA CYS A 17 2.74 -27.30 -1.45
C CYS A 17 2.21 -26.64 -2.73
N ALA A 18 2.57 -25.38 -3.00
CA ALA A 18 2.14 -24.61 -4.16
C ALA A 18 0.62 -24.41 -4.33
N ALA A 19 -0.19 -24.72 -3.32
CA ALA A 19 -1.64 -24.51 -3.38
C ALA A 19 -1.99 -23.02 -3.29
N MET A 20 -2.87 -22.55 -4.18
CA MET A 20 -3.37 -21.17 -4.22
C MET A 20 -4.56 -20.97 -3.27
N ASP A 21 -4.64 -19.80 -2.64
CA ASP A 21 -5.75 -19.37 -1.76
C ASP A 21 -5.98 -20.28 -0.54
N ARG A 22 -4.92 -20.96 -0.08
CA ARG A 22 -4.97 -21.86 1.09
C ARG A 22 -4.29 -21.31 2.35
N ILE A 23 -3.78 -20.08 2.30
CA ILE A 23 -3.08 -19.46 3.42
C ILE A 23 -4.04 -18.63 4.27
N ARG A 24 -4.06 -18.87 5.59
CA ARG A 24 -4.73 -18.03 6.59
C ARG A 24 -3.70 -17.29 7.42
N ALA A 25 -3.92 -16.00 7.65
CA ALA A 25 -3.10 -15.17 8.53
C ALA A 25 -3.87 -14.68 9.75
N TRP A 26 -3.17 -14.54 10.87
CA TRP A 26 -3.66 -13.88 12.07
C TRP A 26 -2.50 -13.26 12.84
N GLU A 27 -2.84 -12.47 13.84
CA GLU A 27 -1.87 -11.87 14.74
C GLU A 27 -2.16 -12.30 16.17
N GLN A 28 -1.11 -12.66 16.90
CA GLN A 28 -1.17 -13.02 18.30
C GLN A 28 0.10 -12.54 19.00
N ASN A 29 -0.06 -11.80 20.11
CA ASN A 29 1.03 -11.29 20.94
C ASN A 29 2.09 -10.49 20.16
N GLY A 30 1.68 -9.69 19.16
CA GLY A 30 2.62 -8.92 18.34
C GLY A 30 3.42 -9.76 17.34
N ILE A 31 3.01 -11.00 17.08
CA ILE A 31 3.59 -11.88 16.06
C ILE A 31 2.52 -12.18 15.02
N ARG A 32 2.89 -12.06 13.74
CA ARG A 32 2.04 -12.47 12.61
C ARG A 32 2.28 -13.93 12.30
N TYR A 33 1.21 -14.68 12.22
CA TYR A 33 1.23 -16.09 11.87
C TYR A 33 0.59 -16.31 10.51
N ARG A 34 1.10 -17.30 9.77
CA ARG A 34 0.48 -17.78 8.53
C ARG A 34 0.41 -19.29 8.56
N GLU A 35 -0.74 -19.87 8.21
CA GLU A 35 -0.90 -21.32 8.09
C GLU A 35 -1.49 -21.72 6.73
N CYS A 36 -1.09 -22.88 6.20
CA CYS A 36 -1.73 -23.50 5.04
C CYS A 36 -2.72 -24.58 5.47
N VAL A 37 -3.97 -24.47 5.04
CA VAL A 37 -5.02 -25.46 5.37
C VAL A 37 -4.91 -26.77 4.58
N SER A 38 -3.98 -26.86 3.62
CA SER A 38 -3.83 -28.02 2.74
C SER A 38 -2.66 -28.94 3.12
N CYS A 39 -1.63 -28.41 3.80
CA CYS A 39 -0.40 -29.15 4.09
C CYS A 39 0.20 -28.82 5.47
N ASP A 40 -0.58 -28.13 6.31
CA ASP A 40 -0.25 -27.75 7.69
C ASP A 40 1.06 -26.97 7.82
N TYR A 41 1.46 -26.26 6.77
CA TYR A 41 2.55 -25.30 6.84
C TYR A 41 2.20 -24.21 7.87
N LEU A 42 3.14 -23.85 8.75
CA LEU A 42 3.00 -22.77 9.72
C LEU A 42 4.25 -21.89 9.67
N GLU A 43 4.05 -20.58 9.62
CA GLU A 43 5.10 -19.56 9.58
C GLU A 43 4.85 -18.51 10.67
N GLN A 44 5.91 -18.07 11.35
CA GLN A 44 5.91 -16.95 12.28
C GLN A 44 6.74 -15.81 11.69
N LEU A 45 6.14 -14.64 11.56
CA LEU A 45 6.79 -13.40 11.16
C LEU A 45 6.74 -12.43 12.33
N ALA A 46 7.91 -11.93 12.73
CA ALA A 46 7.98 -10.77 13.60
C ALA A 46 7.31 -9.58 12.92
N ILE A 47 6.59 -8.77 13.68
CA ILE A 47 6.08 -7.50 13.19
C ILE A 47 7.21 -6.50 13.39
N ASP A 48 8.01 -6.29 12.35
CA ASP A 48 9.00 -5.24 12.38
C ASP A 48 8.27 -3.89 12.39
N GLU A 49 8.32 -3.15 13.50
CA GLU A 49 7.74 -1.80 13.56
C GLU A 49 8.43 -0.83 12.57
N ASN A 50 9.62 -1.20 12.09
CA ASN A 50 10.36 -0.51 11.03
C ASN A 50 9.92 -0.89 9.60
N GLY A 51 8.92 -1.76 9.42
CA GLY A 51 8.45 -2.24 8.11
C GLY A 51 7.83 -1.14 7.23
N PHE A 52 7.46 -0.01 7.82
CA PHE A 52 7.31 1.25 7.09
C PHE A 52 8.68 1.93 7.06
N ALA A 53 9.58 1.41 6.24
CA ALA A 53 10.73 2.20 5.85
C ALA A 53 10.16 3.52 5.33
N THR A 54 10.51 4.64 5.97
CA THR A 54 10.26 5.98 5.44
C THR A 54 10.54 5.95 3.95
N ASP A 55 9.59 6.41 3.13
CA ASP A 55 9.68 6.36 1.67
C ASP A 55 11.10 6.74 1.24
N LEU A 56 11.76 5.86 0.47
CA LEU A 56 13.15 6.10 0.12
C LEU A 56 13.22 7.45 -0.59
N PRO A 57 14.15 8.35 -0.21
CA PRO A 57 14.24 9.65 -0.86
C PRO A 57 14.56 9.43 -2.33
N THR A 58 13.58 9.69 -3.19
CA THR A 58 13.75 9.73 -4.64
C THR A 58 13.74 11.17 -5.11
N ARG A 59 14.28 11.43 -6.30
CA ARG A 59 14.27 12.76 -6.95
C ARG A 59 12.86 13.40 -7.02
N VAL A 60 11.80 12.59 -6.96
CA VAL A 60 10.40 13.02 -7.08
C VAL A 60 9.78 13.36 -5.72
N ASN A 61 10.28 12.74 -4.64
CA ASN A 61 9.78 12.96 -3.28
C ASN A 61 10.60 14.01 -2.50
N GLN A 62 11.45 14.76 -3.20
CA GLN A 62 12.21 15.87 -2.62
C GLN A 62 11.63 17.20 -3.12
N PRO A 63 11.39 18.17 -2.22
CA PRO A 63 11.06 19.53 -2.63
C PRO A 63 12.22 20.06 -3.47
N ARG A 64 11.91 20.54 -4.67
CA ARG A 64 12.92 21.16 -5.54
C ARG A 64 13.27 22.51 -4.94
N GLU A 65 14.57 22.83 -4.86
CA GLU A 65 15.05 24.11 -4.31
C GLU A 65 14.51 25.34 -5.06
N GLU A 66 13.98 25.14 -6.27
CA GLU A 66 13.39 26.18 -7.12
C GLU A 66 11.91 26.45 -6.82
N ASP A 67 11.21 25.58 -6.06
CA ASP A 67 9.76 25.70 -5.82
C ASP A 67 9.41 26.68 -4.67
N THR A 68 10.40 27.30 -4.03
CA THR A 68 10.15 28.36 -3.04
C THR A 68 9.98 29.70 -3.77
N SER A 69 8.79 29.97 -4.30
CA SER A 69 8.21 31.30 -4.62
C SER A 69 7.54 31.45 -6.00
N ASP A 70 7.03 30.39 -6.62
CA ASP A 70 6.12 30.59 -7.75
C ASP A 70 4.79 31.19 -7.24
N ASP A 71 4.65 32.49 -7.44
CA ASP A 71 3.42 33.25 -7.24
C ASP A 71 2.30 32.54 -8.03
N ILE A 72 1.30 32.01 -7.31
CA ILE A 72 0.22 31.22 -7.89
C ILE A 72 -0.66 32.15 -8.74
N GLN A 73 -0.34 32.25 -10.03
CA GLN A 73 -1.09 33.05 -11.00
C GLN A 73 -2.31 32.25 -11.48
N THR A 74 -3.52 32.70 -11.11
CA THR A 74 -4.76 32.07 -11.58
C THR A 74 -5.02 32.42 -13.05
N VAL A 75 -5.06 31.41 -13.92
CA VAL A 75 -5.37 31.58 -15.34
C VAL A 75 -6.87 31.77 -15.50
N ARG A 76 -7.30 32.87 -16.15
CA ARG A 76 -8.69 33.06 -16.56
C ARG A 76 -8.91 32.41 -17.92
N LEU A 77 -9.85 31.49 -17.99
CA LEU A 77 -10.28 30.84 -19.23
C LEU A 77 -11.11 31.85 -20.04
N VAL A 78 -10.65 32.21 -21.24
CA VAL A 78 -11.41 33.05 -22.18
C VAL A 78 -12.29 32.13 -23.02
N ASP A 79 -13.60 32.40 -23.03
CA ASP A 79 -14.57 31.66 -23.82
C ASP A 79 -14.45 32.05 -25.30
N PRO A 80 -14.22 31.10 -26.24
CA PRO A 80 -14.00 31.41 -27.65
C PRO A 80 -15.28 31.84 -28.42
N SER A 81 -16.40 32.14 -27.75
CA SER A 81 -17.69 32.41 -28.39
C SER A 81 -18.08 33.88 -28.55
N ASP A 82 -17.34 34.83 -27.98
CA ASP A 82 -17.67 36.29 -28.04
C ASP A 82 -17.26 37.00 -29.36
N GLY A 83 -16.78 36.26 -30.37
CA GLY A 83 -16.18 36.82 -31.59
C GLY A 83 -17.02 36.79 -32.88
N LYS A 84 -18.33 36.54 -32.83
CA LYS A 84 -19.20 36.60 -34.02
C LYS A 84 -20.36 37.59 -33.84
N THR A 85 -20.11 38.83 -34.25
CA THR A 85 -21.18 39.73 -34.70
C THR A 85 -20.81 40.26 -36.08
N HIS A 86 -21.80 40.15 -36.97
CA HIS A 86 -21.85 40.47 -38.39
C HIS A 86 -21.70 41.97 -38.69
#